data_AF-A0A8C0LK22-F1
#
_entry.id   AF-A0A8C0LK22-F1
#
_cell.length_a   1.000
_cell.length_b   1.000
_cell.length_c   1.000
_cell.angle_alpha   90.00
_cell.angle_beta   90.00
_cell.angle_gamma   90.00
#
_symmetry.space_group_name_H-M   'P 1'
#
loop_
_entity.id
_entity.type
_entity.pdbx_description
1 polymer ?
#
loop_
_entity_poly.entity_id
_entity_poly.type
_entity_poly.pdbx_seq_one_letter_code
_entity_poly.pdbx_strand_id
1 'polypeptide(L)'
;SQSARAAVTSTTCWERNQQKCISAVSLAVRYASKKTGGSSKNLGGKSPGKRFGLRKMEGHYVDAGSILATQCHFRWRPGAHVGLGKKKHLYEVYVPSPSNTEAVELVTRLPKGAVLYKTFVHVVPVKPEGTFKLVAML
;
A
#
# COMPACT_ATOMS: atom_id res chain seq x y z
N SER A 1 2.73 -16.20 23.28
CA SER A 1 2.37 -15.11 22.36
C SER A 1 3.38 -13.98 22.50
N GLN A 2 4.26 -13.82 21.51
CA GLN A 2 5.17 -12.68 21.43
C GLN A 2 4.37 -11.52 20.84
N SER A 3 4.19 -10.47 21.64
CA SER A 3 3.32 -9.35 21.31
C SER A 3 4.21 -8.19 20.89
N ALA A 4 4.05 -7.69 19.66
CA ALA A 4 4.88 -6.63 19.10
C ALA A 4 4.03 -5.42 18.69
N ARG A 5 4.57 -4.20 18.77
CA ARG A 5 3.80 -2.96 18.54
C ARG A 5 4.05 -2.45 17.12
N ALA A 6 2.99 -2.26 16.35
CA ALA A 6 3.08 -1.67 15.01
C ALA A 6 3.34 -0.16 15.11
N ALA A 7 4.28 0.38 14.35
CA ALA A 7 4.47 1.83 14.23
C ALA A 7 4.51 2.21 12.75
N VAL A 8 3.80 3.26 12.37
CA VAL A 8 3.83 3.83 11.03
C VAL A 8 4.19 5.30 11.20
N THR A 9 5.23 5.74 10.51
CA THR A 9 5.59 7.15 10.45
C THR A 9 5.05 7.69 9.13
N SER A 10 4.07 8.60 9.19
CA SER A 10 3.59 9.27 7.98
C SER A 10 3.43 10.78 8.17
N THR A 11 3.97 11.53 7.23
CA THR A 11 3.53 12.89 6.93
C THR A 11 3.67 13.05 5.43
N THR A 12 2.55 13.26 4.74
CA THR A 12 2.48 14.15 3.57
C THR A 12 1.01 14.42 3.27
N CYS A 13 0.63 15.67 3.51
CA CYS A 13 -0.54 16.31 2.95
C CYS A 13 -0.26 16.59 1.46
N TRP A 14 -1.23 16.34 0.58
CA TRP A 14 -1.16 16.78 -0.81
C TRP A 14 -2.45 17.52 -1.14
N GLU A 15 -2.33 18.84 -1.23
CA GLU A 15 -3.35 19.78 -1.64
C GLU A 15 -3.39 19.82 -3.17
N ARG A 16 -4.54 19.48 -3.76
CA ARG A 16 -4.71 19.39 -5.21
C ARG A 16 -5.27 20.71 -5.70
N ASN A 17 -4.37 21.59 -6.14
CA ASN A 17 -4.73 22.84 -6.81
C ASN A 17 -5.42 22.52 -8.15
N GLN A 18 -6.72 22.77 -8.24
CA GLN A 18 -7.49 22.63 -9.49
C GLN A 18 -7.76 24.02 -10.06
N GLN A 19 -6.94 24.41 -11.05
CA GLN A 19 -7.20 25.56 -11.89
C GLN A 19 -8.35 25.22 -12.86
N LYS A 20 -9.45 25.98 -12.77
CA LYS A 20 -10.56 25.98 -13.74
C LYS A 20 -10.07 26.54 -15.09
N CYS A 21 -10.43 25.87 -16.17
CA CYS A 21 -10.54 26.49 -17.49
C CYS A 21 -11.95 26.26 -18.02
N ILE A 22 -12.70 27.35 -18.18
CA ILE A 22 -13.98 27.42 -18.87
C ILE A 22 -13.66 27.89 -20.28
N SER A 23 -14.07 27.17 -21.33
CA SER A 23 -14.20 27.80 -22.65
C SER A 23 -15.20 27.10 -23.58
N ALA A 24 -16.13 27.94 -24.05
CA ALA A 24 -16.93 27.90 -25.28
C ALA A 24 -17.96 26.75 -25.46
N VAL A 25 -19.23 27.09 -25.23
CA VAL A 25 -20.40 26.29 -25.61
C VAL A 25 -20.74 26.57 -27.07
N SER A 26 -20.51 25.60 -27.96
CA SER A 26 -21.09 25.59 -29.31
C SER A 26 -22.53 25.08 -29.23
N LEU A 27 -23.53 25.91 -29.57
CA LEU A 27 -24.93 25.50 -29.64
C LEU A 27 -25.16 24.63 -30.89
N ALA A 28 -25.04 23.31 -30.75
CA ALA A 28 -25.42 22.36 -31.78
C ALA A 28 -26.94 22.07 -31.69
N VAL A 29 -27.72 22.57 -32.64
CA VAL A 29 -29.15 22.25 -32.80
C VAL A 29 -29.27 20.80 -33.31
N ARG A 30 -30.03 19.95 -32.61
CA ARG A 30 -30.37 18.60 -33.06
C ARG A 30 -31.84 18.53 -33.46
N TYR A 31 -32.11 18.06 -34.67
CA TYR A 31 -33.46 17.71 -35.10
C TYR A 31 -33.93 16.42 -34.41
N ALA A 32 -35.24 16.34 -34.14
CA ALA A 32 -35.84 15.20 -33.44
C ALA A 32 -35.70 13.91 -34.26
N SER A 33 -34.97 12.93 -33.72
CA SER A 33 -34.88 11.57 -34.27
C SER A 33 -35.86 10.62 -33.57
N LYS A 34 -36.39 9.62 -34.28
CA LYS A 34 -37.16 8.52 -33.67
C LYS A 34 -36.34 7.86 -32.55
N LYS A 35 -37.00 7.53 -31.42
CA LYS A 35 -36.37 6.97 -30.23
C LYS A 35 -36.07 5.48 -30.43
N THR A 36 -35.03 5.15 -31.19
CA THR A 36 -34.51 3.78 -31.25
C THR A 36 -33.71 3.51 -29.97
N GLY A 37 -34.17 2.56 -29.15
CA GLY A 37 -33.49 2.19 -27.91
C GLY A 37 -32.22 1.39 -28.18
N GLY A 38 -31.05 1.99 -27.95
CA GLY A 38 -29.79 1.26 -27.94
C GLY A 38 -29.57 0.55 -26.60
N SER A 39 -29.18 -0.72 -26.61
CA SER A 39 -28.67 -1.39 -25.42
C SER A 39 -27.22 -0.98 -25.13
N SER A 40 -26.83 -0.93 -23.86
CA SER A 40 -25.42 -0.72 -23.50
C SER A 40 -24.60 -1.93 -23.95
N LYS A 41 -23.61 -1.70 -24.83
CA LYS A 41 -22.61 -2.71 -25.20
C LYS A 41 -21.57 -2.96 -24.09
N ASN A 42 -21.55 -2.10 -23.06
CA ASN A 42 -20.62 -2.21 -21.93
C ASN A 42 -21.20 -3.18 -20.89
N LEU A 43 -21.06 -4.47 -21.16
CA LEU A 43 -21.47 -5.57 -20.29
C LEU A 43 -20.41 -5.80 -19.20
N GLY A 44 -20.27 -4.88 -18.23
CA GLY A 44 -19.23 -4.96 -17.20
C GLY A 44 -19.50 -4.10 -15.97
N GLY A 45 -18.57 -4.10 -15.02
CA GLY A 45 -18.61 -3.20 -13.84
C GLY A 45 -19.30 -3.75 -12.59
N LYS A 46 -19.80 -5.00 -12.61
CA LYS A 46 -20.45 -5.65 -11.46
C LYS A 46 -19.47 -6.43 -10.56
N SER A 47 -18.17 -6.09 -10.58
CA SER A 47 -17.19 -6.81 -9.76
C SER A 47 -17.37 -6.48 -8.28
N PRO A 48 -17.41 -7.48 -7.38
CA PRO A 48 -17.54 -7.23 -5.94
C PRO A 48 -16.30 -6.54 -5.38
N GLY A 49 -16.49 -5.78 -4.30
CA GLY A 49 -15.40 -5.13 -3.57
C GLY A 49 -14.46 -6.16 -2.92
N LYS A 50 -13.15 -5.96 -3.05
CA LYS A 50 -12.11 -6.91 -2.60
C LYS A 50 -11.67 -6.73 -1.13
N ARG A 51 -12.26 -5.77 -0.40
CA ARG A 51 -11.98 -5.47 1.03
C ARG A 51 -10.49 -5.28 1.34
N PHE A 52 -9.76 -4.61 0.44
CA PHE A 52 -8.37 -4.21 0.70
C PHE A 52 -8.31 -3.07 1.71
N GLY A 53 -7.27 -3.06 2.54
CA GLY A 53 -7.06 -2.03 3.53
C GLY A 53 -6.12 -2.45 4.66
N LEU A 54 -5.96 -1.53 5.61
CA LEU A 54 -5.21 -1.75 6.83
C LEU A 54 -6.08 -2.56 7.82
N ARG A 55 -5.52 -3.61 8.40
CA ARG A 55 -6.18 -4.47 9.39
C ARG A 55 -5.72 -4.17 10.81
N LYS A 56 -4.45 -3.76 10.96
CA LYS A 56 -3.84 -3.36 12.23
C LYS A 56 -3.31 -1.93 12.10
N MET A 57 -3.80 -1.03 12.95
CA MET A 57 -3.32 0.35 12.98
C MET A 57 -2.02 0.46 13.77
N GLU A 58 -1.44 1.66 13.78
CA GLU A 58 -0.32 2.01 14.64
C GLU A 58 -0.66 1.80 16.12
N GLY A 59 0.32 1.41 16.92
CA GLY A 59 0.20 1.16 18.34
C GLY A 59 -0.45 -0.17 18.71
N HIS A 60 -1.04 -0.90 17.76
CA HIS A 60 -1.64 -2.20 18.05
C HIS A 60 -0.60 -3.27 18.30
N TYR A 61 -0.94 -4.17 19.21
CA TYR A 61 -0.22 -5.41 19.42
C TYR A 61 -0.54 -6.42 18.31
N VAL A 62 0.51 -7.03 17.80
CA VAL A 62 0.49 -8.00 16.71
C VAL A 62 1.25 -9.25 17.18
N ASP A 63 0.66 -10.41 16.94
CA ASP A 63 1.34 -11.69 17.09
C ASP A 63 1.95 -12.13 15.76
N ALA A 64 3.07 -12.85 15.82
CA ALA A 64 3.76 -13.39 14.67
C ALA A 64 2.82 -14.10 13.68
N GLY A 65 2.92 -13.75 12.40
CA GLY A 65 2.10 -14.31 11.32
C GLY A 65 0.76 -13.59 11.08
N SER A 66 0.42 -12.58 11.88
CA SER A 66 -0.77 -11.77 11.66
C SER A 66 -0.66 -10.91 10.38
N ILE A 67 -1.78 -10.69 9.70
CA ILE A 67 -1.85 -9.81 8.52
C ILE A 67 -2.02 -8.36 8.97
N LEU A 68 -1.07 -7.49 8.62
CA LEU A 68 -1.10 -6.06 8.93
C LEU A 68 -2.00 -5.29 7.96
N ALA A 69 -1.79 -5.50 6.66
CA ALA A 69 -2.53 -4.82 5.60
C ALA A 69 -2.63 -5.68 4.34
N THR A 70 -3.71 -5.49 3.59
CA THR A 70 -3.90 -6.08 2.26
C THR A 70 -4.03 -4.97 1.22
N GLN A 71 -3.26 -5.06 0.15
CA GLN A 71 -3.21 -4.04 -0.90
C GLN A 71 -3.07 -4.69 -2.28
N CYS A 72 -3.51 -4.00 -3.33
CA CYS A 72 -3.35 -4.46 -4.71
C CYS A 72 -2.04 -3.92 -5.33
N HIS A 73 -1.68 -2.69 -4.97
CA HIS A 73 -0.45 -1.99 -5.37
C HIS A 73 0.33 -1.63 -4.10
N PHE A 74 1.63 -1.38 -4.24
CA PHE A 74 2.49 -1.03 -3.11
C PHE A 74 2.24 0.40 -2.62
N ARG A 75 1.26 0.55 -1.73
CA ARG A 75 1.07 1.77 -0.94
C ARG A 75 2.01 1.77 0.26
N TRP A 76 2.06 0.66 0.98
CA TRP A 76 2.96 0.44 2.12
C TRP A 76 4.02 -0.60 1.76
N ARG A 77 5.27 -0.32 2.11
CA ARG A 77 6.39 -1.24 1.88
C ARG A 77 6.73 -2.00 3.17
N PRO A 78 7.13 -3.27 3.05
CA PRO A 78 7.62 -4.02 4.21
C PRO A 78 8.90 -3.36 4.72
N GLY A 79 8.92 -3.05 6.02
CA GLY A 79 10.11 -2.61 6.76
C GLY A 79 10.67 -3.73 7.62
N ALA A 80 11.29 -3.37 8.74
CA ALA A 80 11.85 -4.31 9.71
C ALA A 80 10.77 -5.21 10.31
N HIS A 81 11.06 -6.51 10.43
CA HIS A 81 10.16 -7.54 10.95
C HIS A 81 8.81 -7.61 10.22
N VAL A 82 8.74 -7.25 8.93
CA VAL A 82 7.51 -7.34 8.13
C VAL A 82 7.72 -8.12 6.84
N GLY A 83 6.95 -9.20 6.73
CA GLY A 83 6.73 -10.11 5.62
C GLY A 83 6.02 -9.53 4.40
N LEU A 84 6.34 -10.01 3.20
CA LEU A 84 5.54 -9.77 2.00
C LEU A 84 5.07 -11.06 1.35
N GLY A 85 3.74 -11.27 1.29
CA GLY A 85 3.14 -12.44 0.66
C GLY A 85 2.99 -12.29 -0.86
N LYS A 86 2.71 -13.39 -1.56
CA LYS A 86 2.51 -13.45 -3.02
C LYS A 86 1.49 -12.43 -3.56
N LYS A 87 0.40 -12.19 -2.80
CA LYS A 87 -0.64 -11.19 -3.12
C LYS A 87 -0.34 -9.80 -2.53
N LYS A 88 0.94 -9.50 -2.27
CA LYS A 88 1.44 -8.24 -1.68
C LYS A 88 0.81 -7.94 -0.30
N HIS A 89 0.45 -8.98 0.44
CA HIS A 89 -0.05 -8.89 1.81
C HIS A 89 1.13 -8.69 2.77
N LEU A 90 1.00 -7.80 3.74
CA LEU A 90 2.04 -7.58 4.74
C LEU A 90 1.79 -8.51 5.94
N TYR A 91 2.76 -9.37 6.26
CA TYR A 91 2.76 -10.24 7.44
C TYR A 91 3.97 -9.93 8.34
N GLU A 92 4.20 -10.67 9.42
CA GLU A 92 5.34 -10.43 10.32
C GLU A 92 6.54 -11.29 9.91
N VAL A 93 7.69 -10.64 9.73
CA VAL A 93 9.04 -11.15 9.36
C VAL A 93 9.31 -11.35 7.86
N TYR A 94 10.19 -10.50 7.29
CA TYR A 94 10.93 -10.72 6.03
C TYR A 94 12.13 -9.78 5.90
N VAL A 95 13.17 -10.28 5.24
CA VAL A 95 14.37 -9.53 4.84
C VAL A 95 14.34 -9.40 3.31
N PRO A 96 14.37 -8.19 2.73
CA PRO A 96 14.25 -8.01 1.29
C PRO A 96 15.55 -8.28 0.53
N SER A 97 15.46 -8.97 -0.62
CA SER A 97 16.53 -9.03 -1.63
C SER A 97 16.32 -7.99 -2.75
N PRO A 98 17.36 -7.23 -3.15
CA PRO A 98 17.24 -6.18 -4.16
C PRO A 98 17.48 -6.75 -5.57
N SER A 99 16.44 -6.95 -6.38
CA SER A 99 16.60 -7.37 -7.80
C SER A 99 15.48 -6.87 -8.73
N ASN A 100 15.07 -5.60 -8.64
CA ASN A 100 14.06 -5.04 -9.54
C ASN A 100 14.68 -4.05 -10.54
N THR A 101 14.77 -4.46 -11.81
CA THR A 101 15.33 -3.67 -12.92
C THR A 101 14.53 -2.41 -13.22
N GLU A 102 13.19 -2.45 -13.16
CA GLU A 102 12.32 -1.28 -13.39
C GLU A 102 12.58 -0.17 -12.37
N ALA A 103 12.82 -0.55 -11.11
CA ALA A 103 13.13 0.40 -10.05
C ALA A 103 14.51 1.04 -10.26
N VAL A 104 15.48 0.27 -10.75
CA VAL A 104 16.83 0.78 -11.08
C VAL A 104 16.75 1.77 -12.23
N GLU A 105 16.04 1.45 -13.31
CA GLU A 105 15.85 2.36 -14.44
C GLU A 105 15.14 3.66 -14.07
N LEU A 106 14.22 3.62 -13.10
CA LEU A 106 13.58 4.83 -12.61
C LEU A 106 14.57 5.71 -11.84
N VAL A 107 15.43 5.11 -11.01
CA VAL A 107 16.44 5.84 -10.23
C VAL A 107 17.50 6.47 -11.12
N THR A 108 17.91 5.81 -12.21
CA THR A 108 18.92 6.36 -13.14
C THR A 108 18.43 7.58 -13.93
N ARG A 109 17.11 7.74 -14.09
CA ARG A 109 16.50 8.89 -14.78
C ARG A 109 16.34 10.12 -13.88
N LEU A 110 16.56 10.00 -12.57
CA LEU A 110 16.40 11.11 -11.64
C LEU A 110 17.60 12.08 -11.71
N PRO A 111 17.37 13.39 -11.48
CA PRO A 111 18.47 14.34 -11.38
C PRO A 111 19.33 14.04 -10.15
N LYS A 112 20.62 14.41 -10.24
CA LYS A 112 21.58 14.20 -9.15
C LYS A 112 21.10 14.91 -7.88
N GLY A 113 21.06 14.17 -6.77
CA GLY A 113 20.56 14.65 -5.48
C GLY A 113 19.08 14.40 -5.20
N ALA A 114 18.32 13.84 -6.14
CA ALA A 114 16.93 13.45 -5.89
C ALA A 114 16.86 12.19 -5.01
N VAL A 115 16.01 12.23 -3.98
CA VAL A 115 15.78 11.12 -3.05
C VAL A 115 14.32 10.69 -3.09
N LEU A 116 14.09 9.38 -3.16
CA LEU A 116 12.74 8.80 -3.17
C LEU A 116 12.32 8.38 -1.76
N TYR A 117 11.40 9.12 -1.15
CA TYR A 117 10.78 8.73 0.12
C TYR A 117 9.62 7.77 -0.10
N LYS A 118 9.53 6.76 0.76
CA LYS A 118 8.52 5.70 0.68
C LYS A 118 8.03 5.35 2.07
N THR A 119 6.74 5.04 2.20
CA THR A 119 6.16 4.63 3.47
C THR A 119 6.49 3.17 3.75
N PHE A 120 7.16 2.93 4.88
CA PHE A 120 7.49 1.60 5.39
C PHE A 120 6.66 1.28 6.63
N VAL A 121 6.36 0.01 6.83
CA VAL A 121 5.68 -0.51 8.02
C VAL A 121 6.66 -1.36 8.80
N HIS A 122 6.80 -1.07 10.09
CA HIS A 122 7.72 -1.76 10.99
C HIS A 122 6.94 -2.38 12.16
N VAL A 123 7.43 -3.52 12.63
CA VAL A 123 6.94 -4.15 13.85
C VAL A 123 8.07 -4.16 14.86
N VAL A 124 7.83 -3.56 16.03
CA VAL A 124 8.83 -3.45 17.11
C VAL A 124 8.59 -4.58 18.12
N PRO A 125 9.52 -5.55 18.27
CA PRO A 125 9.36 -6.63 19.23
C PRO A 125 9.45 -6.07 20.67
N VAL A 126 8.51 -6.49 21.53
CA VAL A 126 8.48 -6.06 22.94
C VAL A 126 9.15 -7.09 23.86
N LYS A 127 9.16 -8.37 23.46
CA LYS A 127 9.75 -9.45 24.27
C LYS A 127 11.14 -9.80 23.73
N PRO A 128 12.17 -9.93 24.59
CA PRO A 128 13.45 -10.50 24.18
C PRO A 128 13.29 -11.99 23.84
N GLU A 129 14.09 -12.49 22.91
CA GLU A 129 14.04 -13.86 22.35
C GLU A 129 14.31 -14.97 23.38
N GLY A 130 14.78 -14.63 24.59
CA GLY A 130 14.96 -15.57 25.68
C GLY A 130 15.61 -14.94 26.90
N THR A 131 15.61 -15.69 28.00
CA THR A 131 16.38 -15.37 29.21
C THR A 131 17.37 -16.49 29.44
N PHE A 132 18.66 -16.18 29.58
CA PHE A 132 19.63 -17.17 29.99
C PHE A 132 19.33 -17.59 31.43
N LYS A 133 19.13 -18.89 31.63
CA LYS A 133 18.94 -19.49 32.96
C LYS A 133 20.10 -20.44 33.21
N LEU A 134 20.70 -20.32 34.38
CA LEU A 134 21.69 -21.29 34.84
C LEU A 134 20.99 -22.63 35.05
N VAL A 135 21.47 -23.67 34.37
CA VAL A 135 20.86 -25.02 34.43
C VAL A 135 21.54 -25.90 35.48
N ALA A 136 22.87 -25.82 35.60
CA ALA A 136 23.63 -26.47 36.68
C ALA A 136 24.98 -25.76 36.88
N MET A 137 25.48 -25.77 38.12
CA MET A 137 26.89 -25.55 38.41
C MET A 137 27.54 -26.94 38.46
N LEU A 138 28.49 -27.20 37.55
CA LEU A 138 29.33 -28.40 37.57
C LEU A 138 30.40 -28.28 38.67
#